data_AF-A0A0D3VAI7-F1
#
_entry.id   AF-A0A0D3VAI7-F1
#
_cell.length_a   1.000
_cell.length_b   1.000
_cell.length_c   1.000
_cell.angle_alpha   90.00
_cell.angle_beta   90.00
_cell.angle_gamma   90.00
#
_symmetry.space_group_name_H-M   'P 1'
#
loop_
_entity.id
_entity.type
_entity.pdbx_description
1 polymer ?
#
loop_
_entity_poly.entity_id
_entity_poly.type
_entity_poly.pdbx_seq_one_letter_code
_entity_poly.pdbx_strand_id
1 'polypeptide(L)' 'MKKKTRKIIVGEKEYIYVLNQKYNEKSSNITLKVSIKGLKKLTLTFFFCTWDDPNTGSPLLHKNN' A
#
# COMPACT_ATOMS: atom_id res chain seq x y z
N MET A 1 -0.63 -9.09 -8.00
CA MET A 1 0.67 -9.25 -7.29
C MET A 1 0.47 -10.01 -5.99
N LYS A 2 1.36 -10.95 -5.65
CA LYS A 2 1.33 -11.67 -4.36
C LYS A 2 1.48 -10.64 -3.22
N LYS A 3 0.57 -10.67 -2.24
CA LYS A 3 0.60 -9.74 -1.08
C LYS A 3 1.95 -9.90 -0.37
N LYS A 4 2.81 -8.89 -0.48
CA LYS A 4 4.11 -8.86 0.21
C LYS A 4 3.98 -7.97 1.42
N THR A 5 4.14 -8.58 2.59
CA THR A 5 4.30 -7.85 3.85
C THR A 5 5.64 -7.15 3.84
N ARG A 6 5.63 -5.84 4.09
CA ARG A 6 6.81 -4.97 4.13
C ARG A 6 6.97 -4.41 5.54
N LYS A 7 8.19 -4.00 5.89
CA LYS A 7 8.53 -3.42 7.18
C LYS A 7 9.03 -2.00 6.99
N ILE A 8 8.72 -1.13 7.95
CA ILE A 8 9.27 0.22 8.04
C ILE A 8 9.50 0.57 9.50
N ILE A 9 10.56 1.32 9.78
CA ILE A 9 10.88 1.82 11.12
C ILE A 9 10.58 3.32 11.11
N VAL A 10 9.75 3.79 12.03
CA VAL A 10 9.46 5.22 12.22
C VAL A 10 9.74 5.56 13.68
N GLY A 11 10.77 6.37 13.92
CA GLY A 11 11.35 6.53 15.25
C GLY A 11 11.89 5.19 15.76
N GLU A 12 11.48 4.79 16.96
CA GLU A 12 11.89 3.52 17.60
C GLU A 12 10.89 2.38 17.38
N LYS A 13 9.84 2.60 16.58
CA LYS A 13 8.75 1.64 16.39
C LYS A 13 8.85 0.94 15.04
N GLU A 14 8.76 -0.39 15.07
CA GLU A 14 8.67 -1.21 13.86
C GLU A 14 7.21 -1.38 13.44
N TYR A 15 6.92 -0.95 12.22
CA TYR A 15 5.62 -1.10 11.58
C TYR A 15 5.70 -2.13 10.47
N ILE A 16 4.62 -2.89 10.34
CA ILE A 16 4.41 -3.85 9.28
C ILE A 16 3.30 -3.31 8.41
N TYR A 17 3.51 -3.27 7.10
CA TYR A 17 2.50 -2.82 6.18
C TYR A 17 2.30 -3.75 4.99
N VAL A 18 1.08 -3.76 4.47
CA VAL A 18 0.68 -4.49 3.28
C VAL A 18 0.06 -3.48 2.32
N LEU A 19 0.63 -3.39 1.12
CA LEU A 19 0.05 -2.67 0.00
C LEU A 19 -0.70 -3.66 -0.88
N ASN A 20 -2.00 -3.43 -1.08
CA ASN A 20 -2.81 -4.21 -1.99
C ASN A 20 -3.35 -3.30 -3.09
N GLN A 21 -3.06 -3.63 -4.34
CA GLN A 21 -3.49 -2.85 -5.49
C GLN A 21 -4.45 -3.68 -6.34
N LYS A 22 -5.59 -3.09 -6.68
CA LYS A 22 -6.58 -3.64 -7.59
C LYS A 22 -6.81 -2.64 -8.70
N TYR A 23 -6.56 -3.08 -9.93
CA TYR A 23 -6.86 -2.34 -11.13
C TYR A 23 -8.11 -2.94 -11.77
N ASN A 24 -9.03 -2.08 -12.19
CA ASN A 24 -10.06 -2.43 -13.15
C ASN A 24 -10.01 -1.39 -14.29
N GLU A 25 -10.73 -1.63 -15.38
CA GLU A 25 -10.70 -0.80 -16.59
C GLU A 25 -11.05 0.68 -16.37
N LYS A 26 -11.59 1.06 -15.21
CA LYS A 26 -12.07 2.42 -14.90
C LYS A 26 -11.42 3.07 -13.69
N SER A 27 -10.64 2.32 -12.90
CA SER A 27 -10.08 2.80 -11.64
C SER A 27 -8.89 1.99 -11.15
N SER A 28 -7.94 2.69 -10.53
CA SER A 28 -6.89 2.07 -9.71
C SER A 28 -7.19 2.29 -8.23
N ASN A 29 -7.31 1.17 -7.51
CA ASN A 29 -7.60 1.14 -6.09
C ASN A 29 -6.40 0.60 -5.33
N ILE A 30 -5.91 1.37 -4.36
CA ILE A 30 -4.79 0.99 -3.48
C ILE A 30 -5.31 0.95 -2.05
N THR A 31 -5.11 -0.17 -1.37
CA THR A 31 -5.33 -0.32 0.07
C THR A 31 -3.99 -0.47 0.76
N LEU A 32 -3.68 0.44 1.68
CA LEU A 32 -2.52 0.35 2.57
C LEU A 32 -3.01 -0.04 3.96
N LYS A 33 -2.56 -1.18 4.47
CA LYS A 33 -2.79 -1.58 5.86
C LYS A 33 -1.48 -1.48 6.61
N VAL A 34 -1.46 -0.78 7.74
CA VAL A 34 -0.28 -0.60 8.60
C VAL A 34 -0.63 -1.09 10.00
N SER A 35 0.21 -1.95 10.56
CA SER A 35 0.09 -2.50 11.91
C SER A 35 1.41 -2.32 12.65
N ILE A 36 1.37 -2.08 13.96
CA ILE A 36 2.59 -2.07 14.78
C ILE A 36 3.00 -3.51 15.05
N LYS A 37 4.29 -3.82 14.89
CA LYS A 37 4.81 -5.16 15.20
C LYS A 37 4.63 -5.46 16.68
N GLY A 38 4.05 -6.62 16.98
CA GLY A 38 3.71 -7.03 18.35
C GLY A 38 2.32 -6.57 18.82
N LEU A 39 1.67 -5.63 18.13
CA LEU A 39 0.36 -5.10 18.50
C LEU A 39 -0.69 -5.34 17.40
N LYS A 40 -1.14 -6.60 17.24
CA LYS A 40 -2.08 -7.00 16.16
C LYS A 40 -3.42 -6.25 16.17
N LYS A 41 -3.87 -5.72 17.31
CA LYS A 41 -5.18 -5.06 17.45
C LYS A 41 -5.23 -3.64 16.86
N LEU A 42 -4.09 -2.99 16.60
CA LEU A 42 -4.06 -1.66 16.01
C LEU A 42 -3.62 -1.74 14.54
N THR A 43 -4.59 -1.73 13.63
CA THR A 43 -4.33 -1.67 12.19
C THR A 43 -4.99 -0.43 11.59
N LEU A 44 -4.18 0.48 11.08
CA LEU A 44 -4.63 1.62 10.29
C LEU A 44 -4.83 1.16 8.85
N THR A 45 -5.99 1.49 8.27
CA THR A 45 -6.29 1.18 6.87
C THR A 45 -6.52 2.48 6.12
N PHE A 46 -5.75 2.69 5.06
CA PHE A 46 -5.89 3.79 4.14
C PHE A 46 -6.37 3.24 2.79
N PHE A 47 -7.29 3.95 2.17
CA PHE A 47 -7.82 3.64 0.86
C PHE A 47 -7.58 4.82 -0.07
N PHE A 48 -6.94 4.54 -1.20
CA PHE A 48 -6.69 5.51 -2.26
C PHE A 48 -7.39 4.98 -3.52
N CYS A 49 -8.18 5.85 -4.17
CA CYS A 49 -8.82 5.55 -5.42
C CYS A 49 -8.48 6.64 -6.43
N THR A 50 -8.17 6.23 -7.65
CA THR A 50 -7.94 7.11 -8.80
C THR A 50 -8.77 6.57 -9.96
N TRP A 51 -9.30 7.47 -10.78
CA TRP A 51 -10.19 7.21 -11.90
C TRP A 51 -9.55 7.79 -13.18
N ASP A 52 -10.07 7.41 -14.36
CA ASP A 52 -9.51 7.72 -15.69
C ASP A 52 -8.22 6.96 -16.04
N ASP A 53 -7.73 7.14 -17.27
CA ASP A 53 -6.48 6.55 -17.76
C ASP A 53 -5.41 6.86 -16.70
N PRO A 54 -4.95 5.86 -15.92
CA PRO A 54 -4.12 6.12 -14.78
C PRO A 54 -2.90 6.83 -15.33
N ASN A 55 -2.71 8.13 -15.04
CA ASN A 55 -1.50 8.89 -15.38
C ASN A 55 -0.35 7.91 -15.30
N THR A 56 0.24 7.56 -16.45
CA THR A 56 0.92 6.31 -16.87
C THR A 56 2.11 5.89 -15.98
N GLY A 57 1.84 5.83 -14.70
CA GLY A 57 2.76 6.22 -13.65
C GLY A 57 1.99 6.05 -12.36
N SER A 58 1.66 4.79 -12.05
CA SER A 58 1.30 4.40 -10.70
C SER A 58 2.27 5.11 -9.75
N PRO A 59 1.79 5.97 -8.83
CA PRO A 59 2.67 6.83 -8.04
C PRO A 59 3.65 6.04 -7.14
N LEU A 60 3.52 4.71 -7.11
CA LEU A 60 4.32 3.78 -6.32
C LEU A 60 5.05 2.72 -7.16
N LEU A 61 4.97 2.75 -8.49
CA LEU A 61 5.70 1.84 -9.38
C LEU A 61 6.58 2.63 -10.35
N HIS A 62 7.57 3.35 -9.82
CA HIS A 62 8.80 3.51 -10.59
C HIS A 62 9.59 2.20 -10.46
N LYS A 63 9.55 1.38 -11.51
CA LYS A 63 10.58 0.35 -11.73
C LYS A 63 11.86 1.12 -12.05
N ASN A 64 12.83 1.11 -11.14
CA ASN A 64 14.21 1.36 -11.53
C ASN A 64 14.66 0.19 -12.41
N ASN A 65 15.01 0.51 -13.66
CA ASN A 65 15.71 -0.30 -14.67
C ASN A 65 15.21 -1.73 -14.92
#